data_AF-A0A7R7IYR1-F1
#
_entry.id   AF-A0A7R7IYR1-F1
#
_cell.length_a   1.000
_cell.length_b   1.000
_cell.length_c   1.000
_cell.angle_alpha   90.00
_cell.angle_beta   90.00
_cell.angle_gamma   90.00
#
_symmetry.space_group_name_H-M   'P 1'
#
loop_
_entity.id
_entity.type
_entity.pdbx_description
1 polymer ?
#
loop_
_entity_poly.entity_id
_entity_poly.type
_entity_poly.pdbx_seq_one_letter_code
_entity_poly.pdbx_strand_id
1 'polypeptide(L)'
;MMAFTDKDYWKALILFGLNQATYKIALGKTLLSLAEHGQTRVTWEQLSTEFLLQYQQRLSHDPMPQQATPSRQTVMERIVKLHLAGKLSLDQAIQEVGANAFGDVIRRFDNLGNDESFKGKFYRFDFGKELILTDDLHRIVEADTTELEEELDARWSLLEGAFSIQQENFVLSNDLRLTYLENGYKRKNLTSNIPFLQGYQGNTCFYCGEPIPPDDIHVDHVLPRQVLQHDEIWNLVLSHSFCNTQKSDRLVGEHYMRKLIARNENIIGSNHPWKRRIIASLGKTPDARRSCLERHYGKVRMILGPHYWGGSLSYSPEHDPFYRRMITVLNNSRR
;
A
#
# COMPACT_ATOMS: atom_id res chain seq x y z
N MET A 1 24.06 -28.19 -29.91
CA MET A 1 23.48 -27.20 -28.98
C MET A 1 23.46 -27.87 -27.62
N MET A 2 24.08 -27.29 -26.58
CA MET A 2 23.95 -27.85 -25.23
C MET A 2 22.49 -27.72 -24.81
N ALA A 3 21.84 -28.83 -24.47
CA ALA A 3 20.50 -28.82 -23.93
C ALA A 3 20.60 -28.52 -22.42
N PHE A 4 19.97 -27.43 -21.98
CA PHE A 4 19.85 -27.10 -20.56
C PHE A 4 18.78 -27.98 -19.90
N THR A 5 19.02 -28.37 -18.66
CA THR A 5 18.07 -29.13 -17.85
C THR A 5 16.97 -28.24 -17.30
N ASP A 6 15.82 -28.79 -16.91
CA ASP A 6 14.74 -28.02 -16.26
C ASP A 6 15.23 -27.29 -15.00
N LYS A 7 16.20 -27.89 -14.29
CA LYS A 7 16.88 -27.30 -13.13
C LYS A 7 17.69 -26.05 -13.51
N ASP A 8 18.37 -26.05 -14.66
CA ASP A 8 19.11 -24.89 -15.16
C ASP A 8 18.17 -23.71 -15.45
N TYR A 9 17.01 -23.98 -16.07
CA TYR A 9 15.99 -22.96 -16.32
C TYR A 9 15.43 -22.39 -15.01
N TRP A 10 15.17 -23.25 -14.02
CA TRP A 10 14.67 -22.81 -12.71
C TRP A 10 15.65 -21.87 -12.02
N LYS A 11 16.91 -22.30 -11.89
CA LYS A 11 17.98 -21.50 -11.29
C LYS A 11 18.17 -20.17 -12.02
N ALA A 12 18.11 -20.17 -13.35
CA ALA A 12 18.21 -18.94 -14.13
C ALA A 12 17.08 -17.94 -13.79
N LEU A 13 15.83 -18.39 -13.62
CA LEU A 13 14.71 -17.52 -13.23
C LEU A 13 14.90 -16.90 -11.84
N ILE A 14 15.40 -17.68 -10.88
CA ILE A 14 15.58 -17.27 -9.49
C ILE A 14 16.77 -16.32 -9.33
N LEU A 15 17.89 -16.61 -10.00
CA LEU A 15 19.12 -15.84 -9.87
C LEU A 15 19.06 -14.54 -10.66
N PHE A 16 18.61 -14.58 -11.92
CA PHE A 16 18.71 -13.46 -12.86
C PHE A 16 17.41 -12.69 -13.08
N GLY A 17 16.29 -13.17 -12.53
CA GLY A 17 15.02 -12.45 -12.55
C GLY A 17 15.12 -11.08 -11.87
N LEU A 18 14.51 -10.06 -12.47
CA LEU A 18 14.39 -8.74 -11.85
C LEU A 18 13.43 -8.80 -10.65
N ASN A 19 13.85 -8.24 -9.51
CA ASN A 19 13.08 -8.26 -8.27
C ASN A 19 12.94 -6.84 -7.68
N GLN A 20 11.73 -6.31 -7.67
CA GLN A 20 11.38 -5.08 -6.93
C GLN A 20 10.85 -5.38 -5.51
N ALA A 21 10.44 -6.63 -5.29
CA ALA A 21 9.97 -7.20 -4.04
C ALA A 21 10.32 -8.69 -3.99
N THR A 22 10.17 -9.32 -2.83
CA THR A 22 10.50 -10.74 -2.60
C THR A 22 9.51 -11.74 -3.20
N TYR A 23 8.46 -11.26 -3.90
CA TYR A 23 7.32 -12.07 -4.35
C TYR A 23 7.73 -13.21 -5.28
N LYS A 24 8.74 -12.98 -6.15
CA LYS A 24 9.23 -14.02 -7.06
C LYS A 24 9.83 -15.20 -6.29
N ILE A 25 10.61 -14.91 -5.26
CA ILE A 25 11.26 -15.92 -4.41
C ILE A 25 10.21 -16.68 -3.60
N ALA A 26 9.26 -15.95 -3.00
CA ALA A 26 8.13 -16.54 -2.29
C ALA A 26 7.27 -17.45 -3.19
N LEU A 27 7.00 -17.02 -4.43
CA LEU A 27 6.24 -17.82 -5.40
C LEU A 27 7.05 -19.05 -5.81
N GLY A 28 8.38 -18.92 -5.97
CA GLY A 28 9.27 -20.05 -6.22
C GLY A 28 9.15 -21.13 -5.13
N LYS A 29 9.29 -20.75 -3.86
CA LYS A 29 9.11 -21.69 -2.73
C LYS A 29 7.71 -22.30 -2.69
N THR A 30 6.69 -21.47 -2.92
CA THR A 30 5.29 -21.92 -2.98
C THR A 30 5.07 -22.99 -4.05
N LEU A 31 5.63 -22.79 -5.25
CA LEU A 31 5.52 -23.74 -6.35
C LEU A 31 6.25 -25.06 -6.07
N LEU A 32 7.45 -25.00 -5.48
CA LEU A 32 8.20 -26.20 -5.08
C LEU A 32 7.45 -27.00 -4.01
N SER A 33 7.00 -26.34 -2.95
CA SER A 33 6.22 -26.97 -1.87
C SER A 33 4.96 -27.65 -2.42
N LEU A 34 4.17 -26.97 -3.25
CA LEU A 34 2.96 -27.57 -3.84
C LEU A 34 3.28 -28.78 -4.74
N ALA A 35 4.35 -28.68 -5.54
CA ALA A 35 4.77 -29.77 -6.42
C ALA A 35 5.31 -30.98 -5.65
N GLU A 36 6.03 -30.76 -4.54
CA GLU A 36 6.51 -31.80 -3.62
C GLU A 36 5.37 -32.56 -2.94
N HIS A 37 4.28 -31.85 -2.62
CA HIS A 37 3.04 -32.45 -2.15
C HIS A 37 2.21 -33.12 -3.28
N GLY A 38 2.78 -33.28 -4.48
CA GLY A 38 2.16 -33.97 -5.62
C GLY A 38 1.00 -33.20 -6.26
N GLN A 39 0.87 -31.90 -6.03
CA GLN A 39 -0.22 -31.11 -6.62
C GLN A 39 0.08 -30.78 -8.08
N THR A 40 -0.74 -31.27 -9.01
CA THR A 40 -0.70 -30.82 -10.41
C THR A 40 -1.69 -29.68 -10.67
N ARG A 41 -2.88 -29.74 -10.06
CA ARG A 41 -3.92 -28.71 -10.19
C ARG A 41 -4.11 -28.02 -8.85
N VAL A 42 -3.78 -26.73 -8.79
CA VAL A 42 -3.75 -25.93 -7.56
C VAL A 42 -4.86 -24.89 -7.65
N THR A 43 -5.83 -24.95 -6.74
CA THR A 43 -6.86 -23.91 -6.63
C THR A 43 -6.26 -22.59 -6.16
N TRP A 44 -6.93 -21.48 -6.45
CA TRP A 44 -6.49 -20.17 -5.98
C TRP A 44 -6.37 -20.09 -4.44
N GLU A 45 -7.23 -20.81 -3.73
CA GLU A 45 -7.21 -20.92 -2.27
C GLU A 45 -5.99 -21.70 -1.76
N GLN A 46 -5.66 -22.83 -2.39
CA GLN A 46 -4.44 -23.60 -2.06
C GLN A 46 -3.18 -22.75 -2.30
N LEU A 47 -3.11 -22.06 -3.44
CA LEU A 47 -2.01 -21.14 -3.74
C LEU A 47 -1.90 -20.03 -2.70
N SER A 48 -3.03 -19.40 -2.34
CA SER A 48 -3.07 -18.30 -1.37
C SER A 48 -2.67 -18.77 0.03
N THR A 49 -3.10 -19.96 0.43
CA THR A 49 -2.77 -20.59 1.70
C THR A 49 -1.27 -20.85 1.80
N GLU A 50 -0.69 -21.50 0.79
CA GLU A 50 0.73 -21.83 0.79
C GLU A 50 1.59 -20.56 0.72
N PHE A 51 1.24 -19.60 -0.13
CA PHE A 51 1.95 -18.33 -0.23
C PHE A 51 1.90 -17.52 1.07
N LEU A 52 0.77 -17.56 1.79
CA LEU A 52 0.66 -16.95 3.12
C LEU A 52 1.60 -17.66 4.12
N LEU A 53 1.63 -18.99 4.12
CA LEU A 53 2.49 -19.79 4.99
C LEU A 53 3.97 -19.44 4.80
N GLN A 54 4.44 -19.35 3.55
CA GLN A 54 5.82 -18.97 3.22
C GLN A 54 6.19 -17.61 3.81
N TYR A 55 5.30 -16.62 3.71
CA TYR A 55 5.53 -15.29 4.30
C TYR A 55 5.40 -15.27 5.84
N GLN A 56 4.49 -16.05 6.42
CA GLN A 56 4.37 -16.16 7.87
C GLN A 56 5.64 -16.74 8.48
N GLN A 57 6.18 -17.81 7.88
CA GLN A 57 7.44 -18.40 8.30
C GLN A 57 8.56 -17.37 8.18
N ARG A 58 8.70 -16.71 7.02
CA ARG A 58 9.77 -15.73 6.79
C ARG A 58 9.72 -14.54 7.75
N LEU A 59 8.53 -14.02 8.04
CA LEU A 59 8.34 -12.81 8.85
C LEU A 59 8.12 -13.09 10.34
N SER A 60 8.23 -14.34 10.78
CA SER A 60 7.98 -14.73 12.17
C SER A 60 9.10 -14.29 13.13
N HIS A 61 10.35 -14.24 12.66
CA HIS A 61 11.53 -13.92 13.47
C HIS A 61 12.38 -12.88 12.74
N ASP A 62 12.69 -11.77 13.41
CA ASP A 62 13.49 -10.64 12.89
C ASP A 62 13.08 -10.19 11.46
N PRO A 63 11.85 -9.69 11.27
CA PRO A 63 11.31 -9.43 9.95
C PRO A 63 12.05 -8.31 9.22
N MET A 64 12.62 -8.66 8.06
CA MET A 64 13.31 -7.73 7.16
C MET A 64 12.36 -7.16 6.08
N PRO A 65 12.70 -6.02 5.46
CA PRO A 65 11.86 -5.40 4.43
C PRO A 65 11.69 -6.29 3.19
N GLN A 66 10.47 -6.35 2.66
CA GLN A 66 10.14 -7.23 1.54
C GLN A 66 10.11 -6.52 0.17
N GLN A 67 10.54 -5.26 0.10
CA GLN A 67 10.63 -4.49 -1.15
C GLN A 67 11.71 -3.41 -1.10
N ALA A 68 12.14 -2.96 -2.28
CA ALA A 68 13.16 -1.94 -2.43
C ALA A 68 12.72 -0.52 -2.01
N THR A 69 11.42 -0.19 -2.07
CA THR A 69 10.94 1.17 -1.80
C THR A 69 10.67 1.39 -0.30
N PRO A 70 11.49 2.18 0.44
CA PRO A 70 11.37 2.33 1.90
C PRO A 70 10.07 2.97 2.39
N SER A 71 9.41 3.75 1.51
CA SER A 71 8.17 4.46 1.83
C SER A 71 6.93 3.56 1.80
N ARG A 72 7.06 2.32 1.31
CA ARG A 72 5.94 1.40 1.07
C ARG A 72 6.12 0.08 1.84
N GLN A 73 4.99 -0.56 2.12
CA GLN A 73 4.93 -1.95 2.58
C GLN A 73 4.21 -2.81 1.55
N THR A 74 4.66 -4.05 1.41
CA THR A 74 4.06 -5.00 0.49
C THR A 74 2.69 -5.43 1.01
N VAL A 75 1.86 -5.98 0.14
CA VAL A 75 0.56 -6.57 0.53
C VAL A 75 0.78 -7.67 1.58
N MET A 76 1.76 -8.56 1.35
CA MET A 76 2.10 -9.65 2.26
C MET A 76 2.58 -9.19 3.63
N GLU A 77 3.48 -8.20 3.71
CA GLU A 77 3.89 -7.64 5.02
C GLU A 77 2.69 -7.13 5.81
N ARG A 78 1.74 -6.47 5.14
CA ARG A 78 0.53 -5.95 5.79
C ARG A 78 -0.40 -7.08 6.24
N ILE A 79 -0.65 -8.08 5.39
CA ILE A 79 -1.55 -9.20 5.70
C ILE A 79 -1.00 -10.01 6.88
N VAL A 80 0.27 -10.40 6.85
CA VAL A 80 0.90 -11.17 7.93
C VAL A 80 0.84 -10.39 9.24
N LYS A 81 1.17 -9.10 9.23
CA LYS A 81 1.08 -8.25 10.44
C LYS A 81 -0.34 -8.18 11.02
N LEU A 82 -1.34 -7.95 10.17
CA LEU A 82 -2.74 -7.88 10.62
C LEU A 82 -3.23 -9.22 11.17
N HIS A 83 -2.81 -10.33 10.56
CA HIS A 83 -3.14 -11.67 11.04
C HIS A 83 -2.48 -11.98 12.38
N LEU A 84 -1.18 -11.71 12.54
CA LEU A 84 -0.45 -11.87 13.81
C LEU A 84 -1.03 -10.99 14.93
N ALA A 85 -1.54 -9.80 14.60
CA ALA A 85 -2.22 -8.91 15.54
C ALA A 85 -3.68 -9.33 15.85
N GLY A 86 -4.16 -10.47 15.32
CA GLY A 86 -5.53 -10.96 15.53
C GLY A 86 -6.61 -10.14 14.83
N LYS A 87 -6.24 -9.23 13.92
CA LYS A 87 -7.18 -8.36 13.18
C LYS A 87 -7.74 -9.01 11.92
N LEU A 88 -7.08 -10.06 11.42
CA LEU A 88 -7.57 -10.90 10.34
C LEU A 88 -7.56 -12.35 10.83
N SER A 89 -8.70 -13.04 10.71
CA SER A 89 -8.73 -14.50 10.81
C SER A 89 -7.89 -15.13 9.69
N LEU A 90 -7.53 -16.42 9.84
CA LEU A 90 -6.79 -17.15 8.82
C LEU A 90 -7.51 -17.11 7.46
N ASP A 91 -8.81 -17.43 7.44
CA ASP A 91 -9.62 -17.39 6.22
C ASP A 91 -9.61 -16.01 5.57
N GLN A 92 -9.78 -14.94 6.37
CA GLN A 92 -9.73 -13.57 5.85
C GLN A 92 -8.34 -13.22 5.29
N ALA A 93 -7.26 -13.68 5.92
CA ALA A 93 -5.91 -13.48 5.42
C ALA A 93 -5.71 -14.19 4.08
N ILE A 94 -6.11 -15.46 3.96
CA ILE A 94 -6.06 -16.24 2.72
C ILE A 94 -6.83 -15.55 1.60
N GLN A 95 -8.05 -15.08 1.87
CA GLN A 95 -8.86 -14.35 0.88
C GLN A 95 -8.21 -13.03 0.45
N GLU A 96 -7.63 -12.27 1.38
CA GLU A 96 -6.92 -11.02 1.06
C GLU A 96 -5.61 -11.28 0.27
N VAL A 97 -4.91 -12.41 0.49
CA VAL A 97 -3.76 -12.84 -0.33
C VAL A 97 -4.22 -13.11 -1.75
N GLY A 98 -5.24 -13.96 -1.92
CA GLY A 98 -5.77 -14.32 -3.23
C GLY A 98 -6.25 -13.11 -4.04
N ALA A 99 -6.87 -12.14 -3.36
CA ALA A 99 -7.37 -10.94 -4.02
C ALA A 99 -6.27 -9.95 -4.44
N ASN A 100 -5.15 -9.86 -3.71
CA ASN A 100 -4.26 -8.70 -3.81
C ASN A 100 -2.77 -9.02 -4.02
N ALA A 101 -2.28 -10.22 -3.72
CA ALA A 101 -0.84 -10.52 -3.73
C ALA A 101 -0.29 -10.86 -5.12
N PHE A 102 -1.12 -11.42 -6.01
CA PHE A 102 -0.63 -12.11 -7.20
C PHE A 102 -0.58 -11.29 -8.49
N GLY A 103 -1.01 -10.02 -8.47
CA GLY A 103 -1.25 -9.19 -9.66
C GLY A 103 -0.14 -9.24 -10.72
N ASP A 104 1.10 -8.98 -10.30
CA ASP A 104 2.26 -8.99 -11.21
C ASP A 104 3.04 -10.31 -11.21
N VAL A 105 3.22 -10.93 -10.04
CA VAL A 105 4.19 -12.03 -9.88
C VAL A 105 3.83 -13.26 -10.72
N ILE A 106 2.56 -13.65 -10.78
CA ILE A 106 2.13 -14.83 -11.57
C ILE A 106 2.31 -14.59 -13.08
N ARG A 107 2.10 -13.35 -13.55
CA ARG A 107 2.22 -13.05 -14.98
C ARG A 107 3.66 -12.88 -15.44
N ARG A 108 4.56 -12.56 -14.51
CA ARG A 108 5.94 -12.14 -14.79
C ARG A 108 6.99 -13.10 -14.23
N PHE A 109 6.60 -14.15 -13.51
CA PHE A 109 7.54 -15.09 -12.89
C PHE A 109 8.53 -15.67 -13.90
N ASP A 110 8.02 -16.05 -15.06
CA ASP A 110 8.77 -16.62 -16.18
C ASP A 110 9.47 -15.59 -17.07
N ASN A 111 9.44 -14.29 -16.73
CA ASN A 111 10.17 -13.28 -17.49
C ASN A 111 11.66 -13.33 -17.16
N LEU A 112 12.48 -13.57 -18.18
CA LEU A 112 13.93 -13.35 -18.13
C LEU A 112 14.38 -12.65 -19.43
N GLY A 113 14.53 -11.32 -19.37
CA GLY A 113 14.84 -10.52 -20.57
C GLY A 113 13.76 -10.67 -21.64
N ASN A 114 14.19 -10.98 -22.88
CA ASN A 114 13.31 -11.23 -24.03
C ASN A 114 13.22 -12.72 -24.39
N ASP A 115 13.64 -13.63 -23.51
CA ASP A 115 13.66 -15.07 -23.80
C ASP A 115 12.28 -15.71 -23.53
N GLU A 116 11.66 -16.23 -24.59
CA GLU A 116 10.35 -16.88 -24.50
C GLU A 116 10.41 -18.35 -24.06
N SER A 117 11.59 -18.97 -24.02
CA SER A 117 11.75 -20.39 -23.63
C SER A 117 11.31 -20.70 -22.20
N PHE A 118 11.22 -19.68 -21.34
CA PHE A 118 10.73 -19.79 -19.97
C PHE A 118 9.21 -19.79 -19.87
N LYS A 119 8.50 -19.34 -20.93
CA LYS A 119 7.07 -19.05 -20.87
C LYS A 119 6.22 -20.28 -20.62
N GLY A 120 5.47 -20.24 -19.53
CA GLY A 120 4.61 -21.36 -19.11
C GLY A 120 5.36 -22.66 -18.82
N LYS A 121 6.70 -22.59 -18.63
CA LYS A 121 7.56 -23.77 -18.46
C LYS A 121 7.25 -24.53 -17.18
N PHE A 122 7.05 -23.82 -16.07
CA PHE A 122 6.85 -24.45 -14.76
C PHE A 122 5.37 -24.53 -14.34
N TYR A 123 4.52 -23.63 -14.82
CA TYR A 123 3.08 -23.66 -14.58
C TYR A 123 2.30 -22.92 -15.66
N ARG A 124 1.02 -23.23 -15.77
CA ARG A 124 -0.01 -22.48 -16.51
C ARG A 124 -1.05 -21.96 -15.51
N PHE A 125 -1.84 -20.96 -15.87
CA PHE A 125 -2.81 -20.38 -14.95
C PHE A 125 -4.10 -19.90 -15.63
N ASP A 126 -5.21 -20.00 -14.90
CA ASP A 126 -6.41 -19.18 -15.10
C ASP A 126 -6.48 -18.21 -13.92
N PHE A 127 -6.15 -16.94 -14.17
CA PHE A 127 -5.86 -15.96 -13.12
C PHE A 127 -7.07 -15.74 -12.21
N GLY A 128 -6.89 -15.92 -10.90
CA GLY A 128 -7.97 -15.82 -9.92
C GLY A 128 -8.75 -17.13 -9.72
N LYS A 129 -8.41 -18.20 -10.44
CA LYS A 129 -9.08 -19.50 -10.32
C LYS A 129 -8.12 -20.63 -9.96
N GLU A 130 -7.07 -20.84 -10.74
CA GLU A 130 -6.17 -21.98 -10.56
C GLU A 130 -4.83 -21.85 -11.28
N LEU A 131 -3.88 -22.65 -10.80
CA LEU A 131 -2.63 -22.99 -11.47
C LEU A 131 -2.63 -24.46 -11.87
N ILE A 132 -1.97 -24.76 -12.99
CA ILE A 132 -1.66 -26.12 -13.44
C ILE A 132 -0.14 -26.22 -13.45
N LEU A 133 0.41 -26.94 -12.48
CA LEU A 133 1.84 -27.25 -12.39
C LEU A 133 2.21 -28.22 -13.51
N THR A 134 3.38 -28.02 -14.09
CA THR A 134 3.85 -28.80 -15.26
C THR A 134 4.70 -29.97 -14.83
N ASP A 135 4.84 -30.95 -15.72
CA ASP A 135 5.78 -32.07 -15.55
C ASP A 135 7.22 -31.57 -15.38
N ASP A 136 7.59 -30.45 -16.02
CA ASP A 136 8.92 -29.82 -15.86
C ASP A 136 9.17 -29.40 -14.41
N LEU A 137 8.15 -28.86 -13.72
CA LEU A 137 8.24 -28.51 -12.30
C LEU A 137 8.31 -29.76 -11.40
N HIS A 138 7.53 -30.80 -11.71
CA HIS A 138 7.60 -32.05 -10.95
C HIS A 138 8.97 -32.74 -11.10
N ARG A 139 9.57 -32.72 -12.30
CA ARG A 139 10.90 -33.28 -12.54
C ARG A 139 12.01 -32.59 -11.74
N ILE A 140 11.93 -31.27 -11.50
CA ILE A 140 12.95 -30.59 -10.69
C ILE A 140 12.84 -30.94 -9.20
N VAL A 141 11.63 -31.19 -8.71
CA VAL A 141 11.36 -31.59 -7.32
C VAL A 141 11.80 -33.04 -7.07
N GLU A 142 11.56 -33.95 -8.01
CA GLU A 142 12.02 -35.35 -7.89
C GLU A 142 13.54 -35.50 -7.84
N ALA A 143 14.29 -34.53 -8.39
CA ALA A 143 15.74 -34.60 -8.53
C ALA A 143 16.49 -34.18 -7.25
N ASP A 144 16.16 -33.03 -6.67
CA ASP A 144 16.76 -32.48 -5.43
C ASP A 144 16.05 -31.18 -5.00
N THR A 145 14.95 -31.27 -4.23
CA THR A 145 14.19 -30.09 -3.74
C THR A 145 14.98 -29.28 -2.72
N THR A 146 15.72 -29.95 -1.83
CA THR A 146 16.44 -29.30 -0.71
C THR A 146 17.43 -28.26 -1.22
N GLU A 147 18.24 -28.60 -2.23
CA GLU A 147 19.18 -27.64 -2.82
C GLU A 147 18.47 -26.40 -3.39
N LEU A 148 17.31 -26.59 -4.03
CA LEU A 148 16.54 -25.49 -4.63
C LEU A 148 15.91 -24.59 -3.56
N GLU A 149 15.45 -25.17 -2.46
CA GLU A 149 14.91 -24.42 -1.33
C GLU A 149 15.99 -23.60 -0.61
N GLU A 150 17.16 -24.19 -0.37
CA GLU A 150 18.31 -23.50 0.21
C GLU A 150 18.75 -22.32 -0.67
N GLU A 151 18.78 -22.50 -2.00
CA GLU A 151 19.09 -21.45 -2.96
C GLU A 151 18.06 -20.30 -2.89
N LEU A 152 16.77 -20.63 -2.81
CA LEU A 152 15.70 -19.64 -2.64
C LEU A 152 15.82 -18.89 -1.32
N ASP A 153 16.12 -19.57 -0.21
CA ASP A 153 16.28 -18.93 1.11
C ASP A 153 17.50 -18.03 1.17
N ALA A 154 18.62 -18.45 0.59
CA ALA A 154 19.80 -17.61 0.43
C ALA A 154 19.45 -16.38 -0.42
N ARG A 155 18.73 -16.56 -1.53
CA ARG A 155 18.33 -15.46 -2.41
C ARG A 155 17.35 -14.50 -1.72
N TRP A 156 16.40 -15.02 -0.94
CA TRP A 156 15.47 -14.21 -0.15
C TRP A 156 16.24 -13.33 0.84
N SER A 157 17.19 -13.94 1.57
CA SER A 157 18.04 -13.25 2.54
C SER A 157 18.92 -12.17 1.89
N LEU A 158 19.47 -12.43 0.71
CA LEU A 158 20.25 -11.45 -0.04
C LEU A 158 19.41 -10.25 -0.49
N LEU A 159 18.18 -10.48 -0.99
CA LEU A 159 17.28 -9.40 -1.37
C LEU A 159 16.89 -8.55 -0.18
N GLU A 160 16.52 -9.17 0.93
CA GLU A 160 16.20 -8.49 2.18
C GLU A 160 17.38 -7.68 2.70
N GLY A 161 18.60 -8.24 2.70
CA GLY A 161 19.81 -7.51 3.06
C GLY A 161 20.03 -6.28 2.19
N ALA A 162 19.87 -6.41 0.87
CA ALA A 162 19.98 -5.29 -0.06
C ALA A 162 18.90 -4.22 0.18
N PHE A 163 17.67 -4.62 0.50
CA PHE A 163 16.59 -3.70 0.83
C PHE A 163 16.82 -3.01 2.18
N SER A 164 17.36 -3.71 3.18
CA SER A 164 17.69 -3.15 4.49
C SER A 164 18.80 -2.11 4.43
N ILE A 165 19.83 -2.30 3.59
CA ILE A 165 20.88 -1.29 3.36
C ILE A 165 20.27 0.02 2.84
N GLN A 166 19.23 -0.05 2.01
CA GLN A 166 18.51 1.14 1.52
C GLN A 166 17.59 1.77 2.60
N GLN A 167 17.44 1.12 3.76
CA GLN A 167 16.49 1.46 4.82
C GLN A 167 17.13 1.79 6.19
N GLU A 168 18.45 1.96 6.30
CA GLU A 168 19.18 2.16 7.57
C GLU A 168 18.62 3.28 8.48
N ASN A 169 17.85 4.24 7.94
CA ASN A 169 17.22 5.34 8.70
C ASN A 169 15.72 5.15 9.02
N PHE A 170 15.14 3.97 8.83
CA PHE A 170 13.66 3.79 8.85
C PHE A 170 13.08 2.97 10.01
N VAL A 171 13.84 2.60 11.05
CA VAL A 171 13.30 1.86 12.22
C VAL A 171 12.12 2.59 12.86
N LEU A 172 12.30 3.87 13.19
CA LEU A 172 11.23 4.71 13.76
C LEU A 172 10.04 4.88 12.81
N SER A 173 10.28 4.87 11.49
CA SER A 173 9.22 4.92 10.48
C SER A 173 8.37 3.64 10.49
N ASN A 174 9.01 2.48 10.65
CA ASN A 174 8.32 1.20 10.75
C ASN A 174 7.45 1.09 12.01
N ASP A 175 7.93 1.53 13.17
CA ASP A 175 7.14 1.58 14.41
C ASP A 175 5.91 2.50 14.28
N LEU A 176 6.08 3.64 13.62
CA LEU A 176 4.98 4.56 13.37
C LEU A 176 3.95 3.95 12.39
N ARG A 177 4.38 3.20 11.38
CA ARG A 177 3.46 2.45 10.50
C ARG A 177 2.67 1.41 11.27
N LEU A 178 3.32 0.65 12.15
CA LEU A 178 2.66 -0.33 13.01
C LEU A 178 1.58 0.33 13.85
N THR A 179 1.89 1.47 14.49
CA THR A 179 0.93 2.24 15.27
C THR A 179 -0.31 2.62 14.45
N TYR A 180 -0.15 3.08 13.20
CA TYR A 180 -1.31 3.42 12.36
C TYR A 180 -2.07 2.19 11.88
N LEU A 181 -1.38 1.10 11.54
CA LEU A 181 -2.01 -0.15 11.13
C LEU A 181 -2.86 -0.75 12.27
N GLU A 182 -2.38 -0.68 13.51
CA GLU A 182 -3.08 -1.12 14.72
C GLU A 182 -4.31 -0.28 15.07
N ASN A 183 -4.35 0.99 14.66
CA ASN A 183 -5.51 1.85 14.90
C ASN A 183 -6.41 2.01 13.66
N GLY A 184 -5.98 1.47 12.52
CA GLY A 184 -6.70 1.52 11.25
C GLY A 184 -7.80 0.46 11.09
N TYR A 185 -8.58 0.64 10.02
CA TYR A 185 -9.70 -0.23 9.64
C TYR A 185 -9.86 -0.34 8.12
N LYS A 186 -10.71 -1.26 7.63
CA LYS A 186 -10.96 -1.47 6.19
C LYS A 186 -11.60 -0.23 5.54
N ARG A 187 -11.15 0.11 4.32
CA ARG A 187 -11.63 1.29 3.58
C ARG A 187 -13.13 1.22 3.35
N LYS A 188 -13.82 2.33 3.62
CA LYS A 188 -15.25 2.51 3.38
C LYS A 188 -15.48 3.22 2.05
N ASN A 189 -16.68 3.07 1.48
CA ASN A 189 -17.11 3.92 0.36
C ASN A 189 -17.24 5.37 0.87
N LEU A 190 -16.58 6.31 0.18
CA LEU A 190 -16.51 7.71 0.61
C LEU A 190 -17.45 8.64 -0.14
N THR A 191 -18.13 8.16 -1.19
CA THR A 191 -18.97 8.96 -2.09
C THR A 191 -20.09 9.67 -1.34
N SER A 192 -20.62 9.05 -0.28
CA SER A 192 -21.64 9.65 0.59
C SER A 192 -21.19 10.91 1.34
N ASN A 193 -19.88 11.18 1.42
CA ASN A 193 -19.34 12.39 2.03
C ASN A 193 -19.34 13.60 1.09
N ILE A 194 -19.58 13.42 -0.21
CA ILE A 194 -19.48 14.50 -1.21
C ILE A 194 -20.41 15.69 -0.87
N PRO A 195 -21.73 15.51 -0.67
CA PRO A 195 -22.64 16.63 -0.42
C PRO A 195 -22.24 17.43 0.82
N PHE A 196 -21.75 16.73 1.85
CA PHE A 196 -21.26 17.37 3.07
C PHE A 196 -19.99 18.20 2.81
N LEU A 197 -18.96 17.60 2.20
CA LEU A 197 -17.69 18.28 1.96
C LEU A 197 -17.82 19.47 1.01
N GLN A 198 -18.74 19.39 0.03
CA GLN A 198 -19.06 20.46 -0.91
C GLN A 198 -19.43 21.76 -0.17
N GLY A 199 -20.25 21.68 0.87
CA GLY A 199 -20.68 22.86 1.64
C GLY A 199 -19.54 23.61 2.33
N TYR A 200 -18.48 22.91 2.75
CA TYR A 200 -17.33 23.52 3.45
C TYR A 200 -16.14 23.84 2.55
N GLN A 201 -16.13 23.27 1.35
CA GLN A 201 -15.15 23.55 0.30
C GLN A 201 -15.70 24.43 -0.83
N GLY A 202 -16.96 24.85 -0.77
CA GLY A 202 -17.61 25.75 -1.73
C GLY A 202 -17.43 25.31 -3.18
N ASN A 203 -17.58 24.01 -3.43
CA ASN A 203 -17.48 23.39 -4.76
C ASN A 203 -16.17 23.65 -5.52
N THR A 204 -15.08 23.96 -4.81
CA THR A 204 -13.76 24.10 -5.41
C THR A 204 -12.83 22.98 -4.97
N CYS A 205 -11.90 22.62 -5.86
CA CYS A 205 -10.87 21.64 -5.60
C CYS A 205 -9.98 22.11 -4.46
N PHE A 206 -9.76 21.21 -3.50
CA PHE A 206 -8.90 21.50 -2.36
C PHE A 206 -7.47 21.84 -2.80
N TYR A 207 -6.98 21.27 -3.89
CA TYR A 207 -5.58 21.38 -4.29
C TYR A 207 -5.27 22.54 -5.23
N CYS A 208 -6.10 22.80 -6.25
CA CYS A 208 -5.84 23.89 -7.19
C CYS A 208 -6.70 25.13 -6.93
N GLY A 209 -7.77 25.02 -6.14
CA GLY A 209 -8.69 26.15 -5.87
C GLY A 209 -9.74 26.39 -6.95
N GLU A 210 -9.66 25.70 -8.10
CA GLU A 210 -10.60 25.84 -9.21
C GLU A 210 -11.93 25.12 -8.97
N PRO A 211 -13.05 25.53 -9.61
CA PRO A 211 -14.33 24.84 -9.53
C PRO A 211 -14.24 23.37 -9.97
N ILE A 212 -14.98 22.48 -9.29
CA ILE A 212 -15.06 21.05 -9.65
C ILE A 212 -16.32 20.79 -10.47
N PRO A 213 -16.21 20.27 -11.71
CA PRO A 213 -17.36 19.76 -12.46
C PRO A 213 -18.09 18.64 -11.68
N PRO A 214 -19.43 18.52 -11.80
CA PRO A 214 -20.20 17.48 -11.09
C PRO A 214 -19.74 16.03 -11.35
N ASP A 215 -19.17 15.79 -12.54
CA ASP A 215 -18.68 14.50 -13.01
C ASP A 215 -17.20 14.23 -12.68
N ASP A 216 -16.48 15.18 -12.06
CA ASP A 216 -15.05 15.07 -11.72
C ASP A 216 -14.78 15.24 -10.22
N ILE A 217 -15.71 14.80 -9.36
CA ILE A 217 -15.59 14.93 -7.91
C ILE A 217 -14.95 13.68 -7.30
N HIS A 218 -13.70 13.81 -6.86
CA HIS A 218 -13.02 12.79 -6.07
C HIS A 218 -12.92 13.18 -4.59
N VAL A 219 -13.20 12.23 -3.70
CA VAL A 219 -12.87 12.34 -2.28
C VAL A 219 -11.45 11.81 -2.06
N ASP A 220 -10.55 12.67 -1.62
CA ASP A 220 -9.15 12.34 -1.34
C ASP A 220 -8.80 12.46 0.15
N HIS A 221 -7.81 11.69 0.57
CA HIS A 221 -7.17 11.79 1.87
C HIS A 221 -5.93 12.70 1.75
N VAL A 222 -5.95 13.84 2.44
CA VAL A 222 -4.83 14.80 2.38
C VAL A 222 -3.54 14.16 2.86
N LEU A 223 -3.58 13.48 4.00
CA LEU A 223 -2.54 12.54 4.44
C LEU A 223 -2.84 11.14 3.86
N PRO A 224 -1.91 10.50 3.14
CA PRO A 224 -2.18 9.26 2.43
C PRO A 224 -2.76 8.14 3.31
N ARG A 225 -3.86 7.54 2.85
CA ARG A 225 -4.54 6.44 3.57
C ARG A 225 -3.65 5.20 3.71
N GLN A 226 -2.73 4.97 2.77
CA GLN A 226 -1.74 3.90 2.89
C GLN A 226 -0.92 3.99 4.19
N VAL A 227 -0.82 5.19 4.78
CA VAL A 227 -0.19 5.42 6.08
C VAL A 227 -1.22 5.42 7.20
N LEU A 228 -2.24 6.29 7.14
CA LEU A 228 -3.15 6.50 8.28
C LEU A 228 -4.16 5.37 8.52
N GLN A 229 -4.46 4.57 7.49
CA GLN A 229 -5.34 3.39 7.57
C GLN A 229 -6.77 3.65 8.05
N HIS A 230 -7.28 4.88 8.00
CA HIS A 230 -8.65 5.23 8.39
C HIS A 230 -9.26 6.29 7.45
N ASP A 231 -10.59 6.41 7.48
CA ASP A 231 -11.36 7.29 6.59
C ASP A 231 -11.99 8.48 7.35
N GLU A 232 -11.30 9.00 8.37
CA GLU A 232 -11.80 10.08 9.20
C GLU A 232 -11.95 11.42 8.44
N ILE A 233 -13.11 12.07 8.62
CA ILE A 233 -13.50 13.29 7.87
C ILE A 233 -12.50 14.42 7.99
N TRP A 234 -11.81 14.53 9.13
CA TRP A 234 -10.81 15.57 9.34
C TRP A 234 -9.68 15.52 8.30
N ASN A 235 -9.47 14.38 7.64
CA ASN A 235 -8.48 14.14 6.60
C ASN A 235 -9.07 14.07 5.18
N LEU A 236 -10.40 14.09 5.02
CA LEU A 236 -11.07 13.95 3.73
C LEU A 236 -11.37 15.29 3.08
N VAL A 237 -11.07 15.43 1.78
CA VAL A 237 -11.33 16.63 0.98
C VAL A 237 -11.85 16.28 -0.42
N LEU A 238 -12.49 17.24 -1.09
CA LEU A 238 -12.85 17.15 -2.51
C LEU A 238 -11.75 17.68 -3.42
N SER A 239 -11.54 17.01 -4.54
CA SER A 239 -10.56 17.36 -5.57
C SER A 239 -11.00 16.90 -6.96
N HIS A 240 -10.42 17.48 -8.01
CA HIS A 240 -10.46 16.92 -9.36
C HIS A 240 -9.75 15.56 -9.39
N SER A 241 -10.17 14.67 -10.29
CA SER A 241 -9.46 13.41 -10.55
C SER A 241 -8.00 13.64 -10.93
N PHE A 242 -7.71 14.66 -11.73
CA PHE A 242 -6.35 15.01 -12.14
C PHE A 242 -5.47 15.38 -10.93
N CYS A 243 -5.91 16.30 -10.08
CA CYS A 243 -5.16 16.71 -8.90
C CYS A 243 -4.93 15.54 -7.93
N ASN A 244 -5.97 14.72 -7.71
CA ASN A 244 -5.88 13.54 -6.87
C ASN A 244 -4.86 12.53 -7.42
N THR A 245 -4.91 12.23 -8.72
CA THR A 245 -3.96 11.32 -9.38
C THR A 245 -2.52 11.86 -9.32
N GLN A 246 -2.32 13.16 -9.51
CA GLN A 246 -1.00 13.78 -9.41
C GLN A 246 -0.43 13.68 -7.99
N LYS A 247 -1.23 14.00 -6.97
CA LYS A 247 -0.86 13.81 -5.57
C LYS A 247 -0.58 12.34 -5.27
N SER A 248 -1.48 11.46 -5.69
CA SER A 248 -1.48 10.04 -5.38
C SER A 248 -1.30 9.85 -3.86
N ASP A 249 -0.38 8.99 -3.50
CA ASP A 249 -0.02 8.58 -2.15
C ASP A 249 1.15 9.38 -1.56
N ARG A 250 1.47 10.55 -2.14
CA ARG A 250 2.59 11.42 -1.71
C ARG A 250 2.18 12.35 -0.57
N LEU A 251 3.17 12.76 0.22
CA LEU A 251 3.01 13.79 1.23
C LEU A 251 2.75 15.15 0.56
N VAL A 252 1.72 15.86 1.00
CA VAL A 252 1.38 17.20 0.48
C VAL A 252 2.29 18.28 1.04
N GLY A 253 2.40 19.42 0.36
CA GLY A 253 3.05 20.62 0.90
C GLY A 253 2.38 21.22 2.14
N GLU A 254 3.17 21.89 2.98
CA GLU A 254 2.70 22.44 4.27
C GLU A 254 1.54 23.44 4.13
N HIS A 255 1.46 24.14 3.00
CA HIS A 255 0.34 25.03 2.73
C HIS A 255 -1.01 24.30 2.63
N TYR A 256 -1.03 23.04 2.18
CA TYR A 256 -2.23 22.22 2.19
C TYR A 256 -2.60 21.78 3.60
N MET A 257 -1.62 21.59 4.49
CA MET A 257 -1.89 21.34 5.91
C MET A 257 -2.52 22.56 6.58
N ARG A 258 -2.02 23.77 6.31
CA ARG A 258 -2.64 25.02 6.79
C ARG A 258 -4.09 25.14 6.30
N LYS A 259 -4.33 24.84 5.02
CA LYS A 259 -5.68 24.81 4.45
C LYS A 259 -6.58 23.76 5.11
N LEU A 260 -6.05 22.57 5.39
CA LEU A 260 -6.78 21.47 6.03
C LEU A 260 -7.21 21.84 7.45
N ILE A 261 -6.30 22.44 8.23
CA ILE A 261 -6.58 22.95 9.58
C ILE A 261 -7.72 23.97 9.50
N ALA A 262 -7.60 24.98 8.63
CA ALA A 262 -8.62 26.01 8.50
C ALA A 262 -9.97 25.46 8.04
N ARG A 263 -9.97 24.47 7.14
CA ARG A 263 -11.17 23.77 6.68
C ARG A 263 -11.85 23.02 7.82
N ASN A 264 -11.07 22.33 8.66
CA ASN A 264 -11.62 21.63 9.82
C ASN A 264 -12.26 22.60 10.82
N GLU A 265 -11.68 23.79 11.02
CA GLU A 265 -12.30 24.85 11.83
C GLU A 265 -13.62 25.35 11.24
N ASN A 266 -13.74 25.45 9.91
CA ASN A 266 -15.01 25.78 9.26
C ASN A 266 -16.11 24.76 9.56
N ILE A 267 -15.77 23.47 9.61
CA ILE A 267 -16.73 22.41 9.96
C ILE A 267 -17.14 22.56 11.43
N ILE A 268 -16.19 22.83 12.32
CA ILE A 268 -16.43 22.91 13.77
C ILE A 268 -17.27 24.12 14.16
N GLY A 269 -17.05 25.26 13.51
CA GLY A 269 -17.84 26.48 13.71
C GLY A 269 -19.31 26.36 13.27
N SER A 270 -19.67 25.29 12.57
CA SER A 270 -21.05 25.05 12.12
C SER A 270 -21.91 24.27 13.12
N ASN A 271 -23.20 24.13 12.83
CA ASN A 271 -24.13 23.30 13.61
C ASN A 271 -24.10 21.82 13.23
N HIS A 272 -23.14 21.39 12.39
CA HIS A 272 -23.14 20.04 11.83
C HIS A 272 -22.72 18.97 12.84
N PRO A 273 -23.40 17.80 12.91
CA PRO A 273 -23.06 16.71 13.84
C PRO A 273 -21.61 16.21 13.78
N TRP A 274 -21.01 16.21 12.58
CA TRP A 274 -19.63 15.78 12.34
C TRP A 274 -18.58 16.55 13.14
N LYS A 275 -18.85 17.78 13.61
CA LYS A 275 -17.91 18.51 14.47
C LYS A 275 -17.54 17.71 15.72
N ARG A 276 -18.47 16.93 16.26
CA ARG A 276 -18.23 16.07 17.43
C ARG A 276 -17.17 15.01 17.12
N ARG A 277 -17.17 14.45 15.91
CA ARG A 277 -16.16 13.46 15.50
C ARG A 277 -14.78 14.10 15.33
N ILE A 278 -14.70 15.25 14.68
CA ILE A 278 -13.43 15.99 14.54
C ILE A 278 -12.86 16.36 15.92
N ILE A 279 -13.71 16.85 16.84
CA ILE A 279 -13.32 17.16 18.22
C ILE A 279 -12.84 15.92 18.97
N ALA A 280 -13.54 14.79 18.83
CA ALA A 280 -13.15 13.54 19.46
C ALA A 280 -11.80 13.00 18.94
N SER A 281 -11.54 13.11 17.63
CA SER A 281 -10.30 12.63 17.03
C SER A 281 -9.11 13.56 17.26
N LEU A 282 -9.30 14.88 17.18
CA LEU A 282 -8.19 15.84 17.13
C LEU A 282 -8.05 16.71 18.38
N GLY A 283 -9.11 16.85 19.20
CA GLY A 283 -9.08 17.63 20.42
C GLY A 283 -10.15 18.73 20.53
N LYS A 284 -10.37 19.19 21.76
CA LYS A 284 -11.44 20.15 22.12
C LYS A 284 -11.15 21.58 21.69
N THR A 285 -9.90 22.02 21.77
CA THR A 285 -9.50 23.40 21.44
C THR A 285 -8.92 23.50 20.02
N PRO A 286 -9.00 24.67 19.35
CA PRO A 286 -8.34 24.88 18.06
C PRO A 286 -6.85 24.51 18.07
N ASP A 287 -6.11 24.91 19.10
CA ASP A 287 -4.68 24.60 19.22
C ASP A 287 -4.43 23.10 19.37
N ALA A 288 -5.22 22.40 20.20
CA ALA A 288 -5.07 20.95 20.34
C ALA A 288 -5.26 20.23 19.00
N ARG A 289 -6.24 20.67 18.19
CA ARG A 289 -6.49 20.10 16.86
C ARG A 289 -5.38 20.41 15.88
N ARG A 290 -4.88 21.65 15.86
CA ARG A 290 -3.73 22.05 15.04
C ARG A 290 -2.52 21.19 15.38
N SER A 291 -2.13 21.14 16.65
CA SER A 291 -0.98 20.35 17.10
C SER A 291 -1.15 18.85 16.84
N CYS A 292 -2.38 18.33 16.92
CA CYS A 292 -2.67 16.93 16.57
C CYS A 292 -2.45 16.66 15.07
N LEU A 293 -2.98 17.53 14.20
CA LEU A 293 -2.80 17.43 12.74
C LEU A 293 -1.33 17.56 12.33
N GLU A 294 -0.59 18.51 12.93
CA GLU A 294 0.84 18.70 12.69
C GLU A 294 1.64 17.48 13.14
N ARG A 295 1.26 16.84 14.26
CA ARG A 295 1.87 15.59 14.71
C ARG A 295 1.61 14.45 13.73
N HIS A 296 0.39 14.31 13.23
CA HIS A 296 0.07 13.33 12.19
C HIS A 296 0.89 13.58 10.93
N TYR A 297 0.95 14.83 10.46
CA TYR A 297 1.75 15.22 9.30
C TYR A 297 3.25 14.93 9.50
N GLY A 298 3.81 15.25 10.67
CA GLY A 298 5.20 14.95 11.02
C GLY A 298 5.49 13.44 10.99
N LYS A 299 4.61 12.62 11.58
CA LYS A 299 4.73 11.15 11.53
C LYS A 299 4.63 10.62 10.11
N VAL A 300 3.67 11.09 9.31
CA VAL A 300 3.52 10.68 7.91
C VAL A 300 4.74 11.10 7.07
N ARG A 301 5.31 12.28 7.34
CA ARG A 301 6.55 12.75 6.71
C ARG A 301 7.74 11.84 7.02
N MET A 302 7.88 11.41 8.28
CA MET A 302 8.91 10.43 8.66
C MET A 302 8.69 9.08 7.98
N ILE A 303 7.44 8.69 7.77
CA ILE A 303 7.08 7.44 7.10
C ILE A 303 7.40 7.49 5.60
N LEU A 304 6.98 8.55 4.92
CA LEU A 304 7.08 8.65 3.45
C LEU A 304 8.42 9.21 2.96
N GLY A 305 9.20 9.85 3.83
CA GLY A 305 10.50 10.43 3.47
C GLY A 305 10.41 11.39 2.28
N PRO A 306 11.20 11.20 1.20
CA PRO A 306 11.24 12.11 0.05
C PRO A 306 10.01 12.01 -0.87
N HIS A 307 9.04 11.13 -0.61
CA HIS A 307 7.83 10.98 -1.44
C HIS A 307 6.85 12.14 -1.22
N TYR A 308 7.14 13.25 -1.89
CA TYR A 308 6.49 14.54 -1.69
C TYR A 308 5.81 15.06 -2.96
N TRP A 309 4.72 15.80 -2.78
CA TRP A 309 4.02 16.55 -3.81
C TRP A 309 3.76 17.98 -3.32
N GLY A 310 4.43 18.94 -3.96
CA GLY A 310 4.37 20.35 -3.62
C GLY A 310 3.10 21.07 -4.05
N GLY A 311 2.17 20.40 -4.75
CA GLY A 311 0.93 20.99 -5.27
C GLY A 311 0.92 21.16 -6.78
N SER A 312 -0.19 21.70 -7.31
CA SER A 312 -0.26 22.04 -8.73
C SER A 312 0.57 23.29 -9.00
N LEU A 313 1.24 23.35 -10.16
CA LEU A 313 2.11 24.47 -10.56
C LEU A 313 1.39 25.83 -10.53
N SER A 314 0.08 25.84 -10.79
CA SER A 314 -0.75 27.04 -10.79
C SER A 314 -1.30 27.43 -9.42
N TYR A 315 -1.12 26.61 -8.37
CA TYR A 315 -1.73 26.88 -7.08
C TYR A 315 -0.90 27.89 -6.27
N SER A 316 -1.58 28.94 -5.80
CA SER A 316 -1.03 29.93 -4.88
C SER A 316 -1.96 30.09 -3.67
N PRO A 317 -1.48 29.84 -2.43
CA PRO A 317 -2.29 30.03 -1.23
C PRO A 317 -2.87 31.44 -1.08
N GLU A 318 -2.18 32.47 -1.58
CA GLU A 318 -2.61 33.88 -1.49
C GLU A 318 -3.82 34.19 -2.38
N HIS A 319 -3.96 33.43 -3.48
CA HIS A 319 -5.02 33.59 -4.47
C HIS A 319 -6.18 32.62 -4.27
N ASP A 320 -6.04 31.67 -3.34
CA ASP A 320 -7.05 30.65 -3.09
C ASP A 320 -8.35 31.29 -2.55
N PRO A 321 -9.48 31.18 -3.28
CA PRO A 321 -10.76 31.74 -2.87
C PRO A 321 -11.23 31.23 -1.50
N PHE A 322 -10.77 30.05 -1.08
CA PHE A 322 -11.06 29.45 0.22
C PHE A 322 -10.82 30.43 1.39
N TYR A 323 -9.70 31.16 1.38
CA TYR A 323 -9.33 32.06 2.49
C TYR A 323 -10.14 33.36 2.53
N ARG A 324 -10.78 33.73 1.42
CA ARG A 324 -11.59 34.96 1.32
C ARG A 324 -13.06 34.74 1.64
N ARG A 325 -13.49 33.48 1.81
CA ARG A 325 -14.88 33.15 2.11
C ARG A 325 -15.24 33.54 3.54
N MET A 326 -16.45 34.07 3.71
CA MET A 326 -16.97 34.51 5.00
C MET A 326 -16.86 33.43 6.08
N ILE A 327 -17.23 32.18 5.79
CA ILE A 327 -17.12 31.07 6.76
C ILE A 327 -15.67 30.83 7.22
N THR A 328 -14.70 30.97 6.32
CA THR A 328 -13.28 30.80 6.63
C THR A 328 -12.79 31.95 7.48
N VAL A 329 -13.12 33.19 7.11
CA VAL A 329 -12.79 34.39 7.89
C VAL A 329 -13.39 34.27 9.30
N LEU A 330 -14.69 34.02 9.43
CA LEU A 330 -15.36 33.96 10.74
C LEU A 330 -14.78 32.89 11.68
N ASN A 331 -14.37 31.73 11.16
CA ASN A 331 -13.89 30.62 11.98
C ASN A 331 -12.37 30.63 12.18
N ASN A 332 -11.61 31.44 11.43
CA ASN A 332 -10.14 31.45 11.49
C ASN A 332 -9.54 32.82 11.83
N SER A 333 -10.32 33.91 11.79
CA SER A 333 -9.86 35.25 12.21
C SER A 333 -9.78 35.33 13.74
N ARG A 334 -8.56 35.13 14.26
CA ARG A 334 -8.12 35.32 15.66
C ARG A 334 -9.15 34.89 16.73
N ARG A 335 -9.07 33.62 17.12
CA ARG A 335 -9.24 33.20 18.51
C ARG A 335 -7.90 32.91 19.12
#